data_AF-A0A931WEU1-F1
#
_entry.id   AF-A0A931WEU1-F1
#
_cell.length_a   1.000
_cell.length_b   1.000
_cell.length_c   1.000
_cell.angle_alpha   90.00
_cell.angle_beta   90.00
_cell.angle_gamma   90.00
#
_symmetry.space_group_name_H-M   'P 1'
#
loop_
_entity.id
_entity.type
_entity.pdbx_description
1 polymer ?
#
loop_
_entity_poly.entity_id
_entity_poly.type
_entity_poly.pdbx_seq_one_letter_code
_entity_poly.pdbx_strand_id
1 'polypeptide(L)'
;MGKLTEQIPTEPQERELDIDTQESGIENLDFWMLQFLKEHIDMPEDVDFAPEAELETIKKAVAELPEEEQSIQRRLLMDDFRKRLKTFRKNMAQAQVDLEKALRENPDAELDELESMATKIVSKNSVLSQARYFNQAVESYFQAHKDIVSTVEDYRARYPNDWETKLFIDLFGQPPHDKIEIEIMPINMYIKTHNLGDYAAVMGGSEERARMSVGVALNQKFPRVVQLSGNKVLVENTSLRPSHTYSEETIKPHEEEHSIHKNIYPRSVFVKSERNWLKGLMIGQEIGPVLFDKVIRDSITTILLTRWLYGAKTEILAYMKQGKEIDGIKNLLTESPGLYSYIDEKETDQNWFLNNLTRTRIKIQDSAGHNLTNEEIKSAYADALNNAWHKRYLPMLEKIFQCLKTMLSKYSPDKYPEIMRLLAQEPINRWPRLAKILS
;
A
#
# COMPACT_ATOMS: atom_id res chain seq x y z
N MET A 1 33.73 -32.18 -37.68
CA MET A 1 32.96 -31.88 -36.47
C MET A 1 33.48 -30.58 -35.86
N GLY A 2 32.87 -29.45 -36.20
CA GLY A 2 33.21 -28.14 -35.63
C GLY A 2 31.92 -27.50 -35.11
N LYS A 3 31.85 -27.28 -33.78
CA LYS A 3 30.69 -26.69 -33.10
C LYS A 3 30.65 -25.19 -33.38
N LEU A 4 29.52 -24.71 -33.91
CA LEU A 4 29.13 -23.31 -33.90
C LEU A 4 28.61 -22.97 -32.50
N THR A 5 29.36 -22.15 -31.76
CA THR A 5 28.90 -21.48 -30.55
C THR A 5 28.29 -20.13 -30.96
N GLU A 6 26.97 -20.02 -30.82
CA GLU A 6 26.25 -18.74 -30.86
C GLU A 6 26.64 -17.91 -29.63
N GLN A 7 27.14 -16.70 -29.88
CA GLN A 7 27.41 -15.71 -28.85
C GLN A 7 26.09 -15.05 -28.42
N ILE A 8 25.84 -15.08 -27.11
CA ILE A 8 24.74 -14.38 -26.43
C ILE A 8 25.04 -12.87 -26.48
N PRO A 9 24.06 -12.00 -26.81
CA PRO A 9 24.27 -10.55 -26.77
C PRO A 9 24.47 -10.09 -25.32
N THR A 10 25.62 -9.47 -25.06
CA THR A 10 25.94 -8.78 -23.81
C THR A 10 24.99 -7.60 -23.58
N GLU A 11 24.55 -7.44 -22.32
CA GLU A 11 23.78 -6.27 -21.85
C GLU A 11 24.52 -4.96 -22.17
N PRO A 12 23.78 -3.86 -22.45
CA PRO A 12 24.40 -2.56 -22.67
C PRO A 12 25.06 -2.09 -21.37
N GLN A 13 26.40 -2.04 -21.37
CA GLN A 13 27.18 -1.40 -20.32
C GLN A 13 26.80 0.08 -20.27
N GLU A 14 26.34 0.55 -19.10
CA GLU A 14 26.21 1.97 -18.80
C GLU A 14 27.61 2.60 -18.94
N ARG A 15 27.79 3.43 -19.96
CA ARG A 15 28.98 4.26 -20.11
C ARG A 15 28.92 5.35 -19.04
N GLU A 16 29.86 5.33 -18.10
CA GLU A 16 30.24 6.54 -17.38
C GLU A 16 30.66 7.59 -18.43
N LEU A 17 29.91 8.69 -18.50
CA LEU A 17 30.18 9.78 -19.44
C LEU A 17 31.03 10.84 -18.75
N ASP A 18 32.12 11.17 -19.45
CA ASP A 18 32.99 12.31 -19.23
C ASP A 18 32.19 13.61 -19.06
N ILE A 19 32.49 14.33 -17.99
CA ILE A 19 31.88 15.61 -17.62
C ILE A 19 32.04 16.66 -18.74
N ASP A 20 33.05 16.52 -19.61
CA ASP A 20 33.31 17.38 -20.77
C ASP A 20 32.23 17.33 -21.87
N THR A 21 31.31 16.36 -21.87
CA THR A 21 30.23 16.29 -22.88
C THR A 21 28.95 17.02 -22.49
N GLN A 22 28.81 17.52 -21.25
CA GLN A 22 27.64 18.31 -20.86
C GLN A 22 27.69 19.74 -21.39
N GLU A 23 28.87 20.38 -21.42
CA GLU A 23 29.00 21.76 -21.89
C GLU A 23 28.73 21.89 -23.40
N SER A 24 29.16 20.92 -24.22
CA SER A 24 28.92 20.95 -25.68
C SER A 24 27.47 20.71 -26.09
N GLY A 25 26.63 20.17 -25.20
CA GLY A 25 25.20 19.96 -25.45
C GLY A 25 24.34 21.20 -25.19
N ILE A 26 24.83 22.10 -24.33
CA ILE A 26 24.14 23.36 -23.97
C ILE A 26 24.21 24.37 -25.13
N GLU A 27 25.26 24.31 -25.95
CA GLU A 27 25.46 25.23 -27.09
C GLU A 27 24.43 25.06 -28.23
N ASN A 28 23.64 23.97 -28.26
CA ASN A 28 22.62 23.69 -29.29
C ASN A 28 21.17 23.69 -28.73
N LEU A 29 20.93 24.36 -27.62
CA LEU A 29 19.58 24.50 -27.06
C LEU A 29 18.85 25.65 -27.76
N ASP A 30 17.64 25.39 -28.27
CA ASP A 30 16.83 26.47 -28.83
C ASP A 30 16.44 27.51 -27.75
N PHE A 31 16.10 28.73 -28.17
CA PHE A 31 15.78 29.83 -27.25
C PHE A 31 14.63 29.52 -26.27
N TRP A 32 13.57 28.86 -26.74
CA TRP A 32 12.44 28.45 -25.90
C TRP A 32 12.83 27.35 -24.93
N MET A 33 13.74 26.45 -25.32
CA MET A 33 14.30 25.46 -24.41
C MET A 33 15.17 26.11 -23.33
N LEU A 34 16.05 27.04 -23.69
CA LEU A 34 16.84 27.80 -22.71
C LEU A 34 15.94 28.57 -21.74
N GLN A 35 14.86 29.15 -22.24
CA GLN A 35 13.86 29.82 -21.40
C GLN A 35 13.14 28.82 -20.48
N PHE A 36 12.72 27.67 -21.00
CA PHE A 36 12.12 26.60 -20.20
C PHE A 36 13.08 26.13 -19.11
N LEU A 37 14.35 25.86 -19.45
CA LEU A 37 15.37 25.44 -18.49
C LEU A 37 15.60 26.53 -17.43
N LYS A 38 15.65 27.80 -17.81
CA LYS A 38 15.75 28.90 -16.83
C LYS A 38 14.52 29.01 -15.92
N GLU A 39 13.34 28.70 -16.43
CA GLU A 39 12.09 28.73 -15.66
C GLU A 39 11.89 27.48 -14.78
N HIS A 40 12.58 26.37 -15.05
CA HIS A 40 12.32 25.07 -14.41
C HIS A 40 13.54 24.45 -13.71
N ILE A 41 14.76 24.65 -14.23
CA ILE A 41 16.04 24.18 -13.65
C ILE A 41 16.58 25.16 -12.61
N ASP A 42 16.51 26.48 -12.87
CA ASP A 42 17.01 27.51 -11.95
C ASP A 42 16.01 27.87 -10.84
N MET A 43 14.91 27.12 -10.72
CA MET A 43 14.01 27.32 -9.59
C MET A 43 14.71 26.89 -8.30
N PRO A 44 14.71 27.75 -7.25
CA PRO A 44 15.14 27.34 -5.94
C PRO A 44 14.51 25.99 -5.55
N GLU A 45 15.23 25.14 -4.83
CA GLU A 45 14.70 23.87 -4.30
C GLU A 45 13.43 24.07 -3.45
N ASP A 46 13.14 25.32 -3.10
CA ASP A 46 12.03 25.81 -2.30
C ASP A 46 10.74 26.09 -3.12
N VAL A 47 10.80 26.06 -4.45
CA VAL A 47 9.62 26.28 -5.30
C VAL A 47 8.80 25.00 -5.44
N ASP A 48 7.49 25.11 -5.19
CA ASP A 48 6.56 23.99 -5.22
C ASP A 48 6.55 23.28 -6.59
N PHE A 49 7.05 22.04 -6.61
CA PHE A 49 7.13 21.19 -7.78
C PHE A 49 5.83 20.39 -7.96
N ALA A 50 5.22 20.47 -9.14
CA ALA A 50 4.01 19.73 -9.52
C ALA A 50 4.33 18.69 -10.62
N PRO A 51 4.67 17.43 -10.26
CA PRO A 51 5.22 16.46 -11.21
C PRO A 51 4.36 16.20 -12.45
N GLU A 52 3.04 16.14 -12.28
CA GLU A 52 2.10 15.84 -13.37
C GLU A 52 2.02 17.00 -14.37
N ALA A 53 1.91 18.24 -13.85
CA ALA A 53 1.85 19.44 -14.68
C ALA A 53 3.16 19.67 -15.45
N GLU A 54 4.29 19.45 -14.78
CA GLU A 54 5.59 19.62 -15.41
C GLU A 54 5.86 18.56 -16.48
N LEU A 55 5.52 17.30 -16.24
CA LEU A 55 5.69 16.25 -17.22
C LEU A 55 4.83 16.47 -18.47
N GLU A 56 3.62 17.01 -18.31
CA GLU A 56 2.81 17.46 -19.46
C GLU A 56 3.41 18.66 -20.18
N THR A 57 4.03 19.58 -19.44
CA THR A 57 4.71 20.75 -20.04
C THR A 57 5.94 20.31 -20.85
N ILE A 58 6.77 19.41 -20.31
CA ILE A 58 7.92 18.83 -21.03
C ILE A 58 7.45 18.09 -22.28
N LYS A 59 6.37 17.31 -22.21
CA LYS A 59 5.83 16.62 -23.39
C LYS A 59 5.41 17.59 -24.49
N LYS A 60 4.75 18.69 -24.13
CA LYS A 60 4.34 19.73 -25.09
C LYS A 60 5.54 20.43 -25.69
N ALA A 61 6.46 20.91 -24.85
CA ALA A 61 7.68 21.58 -25.28
C ALA A 61 8.49 20.70 -26.26
N VAL A 62 8.72 19.42 -25.92
CA VAL A 62 9.43 18.49 -26.81
C VAL A 62 8.69 18.24 -28.12
N ALA A 63 7.36 18.18 -28.10
CA ALA A 63 6.57 17.93 -29.33
C ALA A 63 6.61 19.10 -30.32
N GLU A 64 6.94 20.31 -29.86
CA GLU A 64 7.05 21.51 -30.69
C GLU A 64 8.42 21.64 -31.37
N LEU A 65 9.38 20.78 -31.02
CA LEU A 65 10.74 20.79 -31.58
C LEU A 65 10.87 19.96 -32.87
N PRO A 66 11.86 20.28 -33.73
CA PRO A 66 12.25 19.43 -34.84
C PRO A 66 12.59 18.00 -34.38
N GLU A 67 12.17 16.97 -35.13
CA GLU A 67 12.34 15.55 -34.74
C GLU A 67 13.79 15.18 -34.39
N GLU A 68 14.75 15.80 -35.08
CA GLU A 68 16.19 15.58 -34.90
C GLU A 68 16.68 16.03 -33.50
N GLU A 69 16.03 17.04 -32.91
CA GLU A 69 16.39 17.62 -31.61
C GLU A 69 15.59 17.00 -30.45
N GLN A 70 14.41 16.45 -30.73
CA GLN A 70 13.50 15.92 -29.70
C GLN A 70 14.16 14.90 -28.78
N SER A 71 15.03 14.04 -29.30
CA SER A 71 15.67 12.98 -28.52
C SER A 71 16.63 13.54 -27.47
N ILE A 72 17.50 14.47 -27.88
CA ILE A 72 18.51 15.08 -27.01
C ILE A 72 17.84 15.96 -25.96
N GLN A 73 16.87 16.78 -26.39
CA GLN A 73 16.16 17.69 -25.48
C GLN A 73 15.29 16.95 -24.47
N ARG A 74 14.58 15.90 -24.92
CA ARG A 74 13.84 15.02 -24.01
C ARG A 74 14.75 14.40 -22.97
N ARG A 75 15.97 14.00 -23.33
CA ARG A 75 16.92 13.41 -22.36
C ARG A 75 17.28 14.43 -21.28
N LEU A 76 17.71 15.62 -21.66
CA LEU A 76 18.10 16.68 -20.72
C LEU A 76 16.95 17.07 -19.78
N LEU A 77 15.77 17.33 -20.33
CA LEU A 77 14.58 17.69 -19.54
C LEU A 77 14.13 16.55 -18.61
N MET A 78 14.23 15.30 -19.05
CA MET A 78 13.87 14.15 -18.23
C MET A 78 14.87 13.91 -17.10
N ASP A 79 16.15 14.22 -17.29
CA ASP A 79 17.16 14.08 -16.26
C ASP A 79 16.97 15.11 -15.13
N ASP A 80 16.70 16.37 -15.47
CA ASP A 80 16.33 17.39 -14.48
C ASP A 80 15.01 17.05 -13.76
N PHE A 81 13.97 16.69 -14.51
CA PHE A 81 12.70 16.25 -13.95
C PHE A 81 12.87 15.11 -12.94
N ARG A 82 13.74 14.13 -13.23
CA ARG A 82 14.04 13.03 -12.30
C ARG A 82 14.72 13.51 -11.03
N LYS A 83 15.65 14.47 -11.12
CA LYS A 83 16.32 15.07 -9.96
C LYS A 83 15.32 15.79 -9.06
N ARG A 84 14.47 16.65 -9.64
CA ARG A 84 13.42 17.38 -8.91
C ARG A 84 12.38 16.45 -8.32
N LEU A 85 11.97 15.41 -9.05
CA LEU A 85 11.08 14.36 -8.55
C LEU A 85 11.69 13.58 -7.37
N LYS A 86 13.00 13.31 -7.39
CA LYS A 86 13.70 12.66 -6.26
C LYS A 86 13.66 13.55 -5.01
N THR A 87 13.95 14.84 -5.14
CA THR A 87 13.87 15.81 -4.03
C THR A 87 12.45 15.94 -3.50
N PHE A 88 11.47 16.15 -4.39
CA PHE A 88 10.06 16.27 -4.01
C PHE A 88 9.55 15.05 -3.24
N ARG A 89 9.90 13.83 -3.66
CA ARG A 89 9.50 12.60 -2.94
C ARG A 89 10.11 12.51 -1.55
N LYS A 90 11.38 12.89 -1.39
CA LYS A 90 12.03 12.93 -0.07
C LYS A 90 11.34 13.94 0.85
N ASN A 91 11.06 15.14 0.32
CA ASN A 91 10.33 16.17 1.04
C ASN A 91 8.90 15.72 1.42
N MET A 92 8.21 15.04 0.50
CA MET A 92 6.90 14.44 0.76
C MET A 92 6.96 13.43 1.91
N ALA A 93 7.96 12.54 1.88
CA ALA A 93 8.13 11.54 2.93
C ALA A 93 8.44 12.19 4.28
N GLN A 94 9.28 13.23 4.31
CA GLN A 94 9.56 13.99 5.52
C GLN A 94 8.31 14.71 6.04
N ALA A 95 7.52 15.33 5.16
CA ALA A 95 6.27 15.98 5.53
C ALA A 95 5.27 14.98 6.13
N GLN A 96 5.18 13.76 5.61
CA GLN A 96 4.35 12.70 6.16
C GLN A 96 4.81 12.27 7.56
N VAL A 97 6.12 12.12 7.78
CA VAL A 97 6.70 11.82 9.10
C VAL A 97 6.40 12.96 10.09
N ASP A 98 6.63 14.21 9.69
CA ASP A 98 6.37 15.40 10.51
C ASP A 98 4.87 15.51 10.88
N LEU A 99 3.97 15.21 9.93
CA LEU A 99 2.52 15.21 10.17
C LEU A 99 2.13 14.13 11.17
N GLU A 100 2.54 12.88 10.96
CA GLU A 100 2.23 11.78 11.89
C GLU A 100 2.71 12.06 13.31
N LYS A 101 3.90 12.65 13.43
CA LYS A 101 4.44 13.09 14.72
C LYS A 101 3.57 14.17 15.34
N ALA A 102 3.23 15.23 14.59
CA ALA A 102 2.41 16.33 15.08
C ALA A 102 1.03 15.86 15.56
N LEU A 103 0.39 14.96 14.80
CA LEU A 103 -0.90 14.37 15.15
C LEU A 103 -0.82 13.53 16.43
N ARG A 104 0.24 12.71 16.58
CA ARG A 104 0.44 11.89 17.79
C ARG A 104 0.74 12.74 19.03
N GLU A 105 1.48 13.83 18.87
CA GLU A 105 1.84 14.74 19.97
C GLU A 105 0.65 15.64 20.39
N ASN A 106 -0.30 15.89 19.49
CA ASN A 106 -1.45 16.77 19.72
C ASN A 106 -2.77 16.09 19.32
N PRO A 107 -3.11 14.92 19.89
CA PRO A 107 -4.25 14.15 19.41
C PRO A 107 -5.60 14.85 19.67
N ASP A 108 -5.69 15.61 20.76
CA ASP A 108 -6.90 16.31 21.19
C ASP A 108 -6.99 17.75 20.66
N ALA A 109 -6.09 18.18 19.77
CA ALA A 109 -6.14 19.51 19.18
C ALA A 109 -7.38 19.69 18.28
N GLU A 110 -7.89 20.92 18.24
CA GLU A 110 -9.02 21.27 17.38
C GLU A 110 -8.62 21.25 15.90
N LEU A 111 -9.60 21.04 15.02
CA LEU A 111 -9.36 20.87 13.58
C LEU A 111 -8.56 22.04 12.97
N ASP A 112 -8.94 23.29 13.27
CA ASP A 112 -8.25 24.49 12.77
C ASP A 112 -6.77 24.54 13.18
N GLU A 113 -6.44 24.05 14.37
CA GLU A 113 -5.06 23.97 14.86
C GLU A 113 -4.28 22.90 14.10
N LEU A 114 -4.87 21.72 13.91
CA LEU A 114 -4.26 20.63 13.14
C LEU A 114 -4.03 21.02 11.67
N GLU A 115 -4.99 21.73 11.05
CA GLU A 115 -4.86 22.26 9.69
C GLU A 115 -3.74 23.32 9.60
N SER A 116 -3.61 24.17 10.62
CA SER A 116 -2.51 25.13 10.72
C SER A 116 -1.15 24.43 10.82
N MET A 117 -1.05 23.36 11.62
CA MET A 117 0.16 22.54 11.72
C MET A 117 0.49 21.87 10.38
N ALA A 118 -0.49 21.26 9.72
CA ALA A 118 -0.30 20.64 8.41
C ALA A 118 0.16 21.65 7.36
N THR A 119 -0.43 22.85 7.33
CA THR A 119 -0.01 23.94 6.43
C THR A 119 1.45 24.30 6.66
N LYS A 120 1.87 24.48 7.91
CA LYS A 120 3.28 24.76 8.25
C LYS A 120 4.22 23.64 7.80
N ILE A 121 3.83 22.38 7.99
CA ILE A 121 4.63 21.21 7.59
C ILE A 121 4.77 21.14 6.07
N VAL A 122 3.67 21.35 5.33
CA VAL A 122 3.65 21.34 3.87
C VAL A 122 4.52 22.47 3.30
N SER A 123 4.42 23.68 3.86
CA SER A 123 5.26 24.81 3.46
C SER A 123 6.74 24.58 3.79
N LYS A 124 7.06 24.11 5.00
CA LYS A 124 8.43 23.82 5.45
C LYS A 124 9.14 22.82 4.55
N ASN A 125 8.39 21.88 3.98
CA ASN A 125 8.92 20.83 3.11
C ASN A 125 8.75 21.13 1.61
N SER A 126 8.27 22.30 1.19
CA SER A 126 8.11 22.67 -0.23
C SER A 126 7.23 21.69 -1.03
N VAL A 127 6.10 21.27 -0.45
CA VAL A 127 5.15 20.31 -1.07
C VAL A 127 3.72 20.84 -1.14
N LEU A 128 3.57 22.16 -1.34
CA LEU A 128 2.30 22.89 -1.39
C LEU A 128 1.30 22.32 -2.40
N SER A 129 1.77 21.75 -3.51
CA SER A 129 0.96 21.13 -4.56
C SER A 129 0.14 19.95 -4.04
N GLN A 130 0.52 19.41 -2.88
CA GLN A 130 -0.16 18.30 -2.22
C GLN A 130 -0.93 18.72 -0.96
N ALA A 131 -1.00 20.01 -0.64
CA ALA A 131 -1.66 20.52 0.57
C ALA A 131 -3.07 19.93 0.78
N ARG A 132 -3.85 19.79 -0.30
CA ARG A 132 -5.18 19.17 -0.26
C ARG A 132 -5.16 17.77 0.35
N TYR A 133 -4.17 16.94 0.02
CA TYR A 133 -4.08 15.58 0.57
C TYR A 133 -3.70 15.56 2.04
N PHE A 134 -2.86 16.50 2.48
CA PHE A 134 -2.53 16.68 3.90
C PHE A 134 -3.74 17.15 4.71
N ASN A 135 -4.53 18.09 4.18
CA ASN A 135 -5.74 18.55 4.86
C ASN A 135 -6.79 17.43 4.94
N GLN A 136 -7.00 16.66 3.87
CA GLN A 136 -7.88 15.49 3.90
C GLN A 136 -7.43 14.43 4.91
N ALA A 137 -6.12 14.22 5.04
CA ALA A 137 -5.53 13.36 6.05
C ALA A 137 -5.82 13.86 7.48
N VAL A 138 -5.66 15.16 7.73
CA VAL A 138 -5.98 15.81 9.02
C VAL A 138 -7.46 15.70 9.36
N GLU A 139 -8.36 16.02 8.42
CA GLU A 139 -9.80 15.90 8.62
C GLU A 139 -10.20 14.45 8.97
N SER A 140 -9.63 13.48 8.24
CA SER A 140 -9.90 12.06 8.46
C SER A 140 -9.39 11.59 9.83
N TYR A 141 -8.21 12.06 10.23
CA TYR A 141 -7.64 11.85 11.56
C TYR A 141 -8.55 12.43 12.64
N PHE A 142 -8.91 13.71 12.53
CA PHE A 142 -9.68 14.43 13.53
C PHE A 142 -11.05 13.79 13.75
N GLN A 143 -11.75 13.44 12.66
CA GLN A 143 -13.05 12.79 12.77
C GLN A 143 -12.94 11.40 13.42
N ALA A 144 -11.90 10.61 13.10
CA ALA A 144 -11.69 9.32 13.72
C ALA A 144 -11.44 9.45 15.23
N HIS A 145 -10.54 10.34 15.63
CA HIS A 145 -10.21 10.58 17.04
C HIS A 145 -11.44 11.08 17.82
N LYS A 146 -12.13 12.08 17.27
CA LYS A 146 -13.35 12.64 17.86
C LYS A 146 -14.44 11.58 18.07
N ASP A 147 -14.66 10.71 17.08
CA ASP A 147 -15.62 9.61 17.19
C ASP A 147 -15.25 8.63 18.31
N ILE A 148 -13.95 8.36 18.49
CA ILE A 148 -13.45 7.46 19.54
C ILE A 148 -13.63 8.08 20.92
N VAL A 149 -13.11 9.30 21.11
CA VAL A 149 -13.18 10.01 22.40
C VAL A 149 -14.63 10.21 22.84
N SER A 150 -15.48 10.78 21.97
CA SER A 150 -16.88 11.03 22.32
C SER A 150 -17.66 9.76 22.63
N THR A 151 -17.39 8.66 21.92
CA THR A 151 -18.00 7.36 22.21
C THR A 151 -17.55 6.85 23.59
N VAL A 152 -16.25 6.87 23.88
CA VAL A 152 -15.73 6.36 25.17
C VAL A 152 -16.25 7.20 26.34
N GLU A 153 -16.28 8.52 26.21
CA GLU A 153 -16.82 9.44 27.23
C GLU A 153 -18.30 9.20 27.50
N ASP A 154 -19.12 9.03 26.45
CA ASP A 154 -20.54 8.72 26.59
C ASP A 154 -20.77 7.38 27.32
N TYR A 155 -19.95 6.36 27.04
CA TYR A 155 -20.02 5.08 27.77
C TYR A 155 -19.58 5.23 29.23
N ARG A 156 -18.51 5.98 29.52
CA ARG A 156 -18.07 6.27 30.90
C ARG A 156 -19.14 7.01 31.69
N ALA A 157 -19.82 7.98 31.07
CA ALA A 157 -20.89 8.74 31.71
C ALA A 157 -22.14 7.87 31.99
N ARG A 158 -22.54 7.02 31.05
CA ARG A 158 -23.72 6.14 31.19
C ARG A 158 -23.48 4.93 32.09
N TYR A 159 -22.26 4.41 32.14
CA TYR A 159 -21.90 3.17 32.84
C TYR A 159 -20.63 3.31 33.70
N PRO A 160 -20.59 4.15 34.75
CA PRO A 160 -19.35 4.52 35.45
C PRO A 160 -18.47 3.36 35.95
N ASN A 161 -19.09 2.22 36.29
CA ASN A 161 -18.39 1.06 36.86
C ASN A 161 -18.24 -0.13 35.90
N ASP A 162 -18.81 -0.06 34.69
CA ASP A 162 -18.90 -1.23 33.78
C ASP A 162 -18.84 -0.81 32.28
N TRP A 163 -18.33 0.39 31.99
CA TRP A 163 -18.38 0.97 30.65
C TRP A 163 -17.62 0.14 29.61
N GLU A 164 -16.49 -0.49 29.98
CA GLU A 164 -15.71 -1.34 29.09
C GLU A 164 -16.52 -2.56 28.66
N THR A 165 -17.11 -3.28 29.61
CA THR A 165 -17.98 -4.44 29.35
C THR A 165 -19.17 -4.06 28.48
N LYS A 166 -19.83 -2.93 28.76
CA LYS A 166 -20.99 -2.46 27.98
C LYS A 166 -20.61 -2.11 26.56
N LEU A 167 -19.49 -1.41 26.38
CA LEU A 167 -18.96 -1.09 25.06
C LEU A 167 -18.59 -2.36 24.28
N PHE A 168 -17.94 -3.33 24.94
CA PHE A 168 -17.60 -4.62 24.32
C PHE A 168 -18.84 -5.38 23.87
N ILE A 169 -19.90 -5.43 24.70
CA ILE A 169 -21.17 -6.07 24.33
C ILE A 169 -21.82 -5.38 23.12
N ASP A 170 -21.79 -4.05 23.07
CA ASP A 170 -22.42 -3.34 21.95
C ASP A 170 -21.60 -3.43 20.65
N LEU A 171 -20.28 -3.59 20.75
CA LEU A 171 -19.41 -3.88 19.61
C LEU A 171 -19.58 -5.31 19.10
N PHE A 172 -19.58 -6.31 19.99
CA PHE A 172 -19.41 -7.71 19.60
C PHE A 172 -20.65 -8.59 19.83
N GLY A 173 -21.69 -8.06 20.46
CA GLY A 173 -22.94 -8.74 20.71
C GLY A 173 -22.93 -9.73 21.87
N GLN A 174 -21.81 -9.86 22.59
CA GLN A 174 -21.64 -10.79 23.71
C GLN A 174 -20.78 -10.19 24.82
N PRO A 175 -20.96 -10.59 26.09
CA PRO A 175 -20.06 -10.20 27.17
C PRO A 175 -18.67 -10.83 27.00
N PRO A 176 -17.60 -10.17 27.45
CA PRO A 176 -16.28 -10.80 27.50
C PRO A 176 -16.28 -11.92 28.56
N HIS A 177 -15.58 -13.01 28.29
CA HIS A 177 -15.42 -14.13 29.21
C HIS A 177 -14.37 -13.86 30.29
N ASP A 178 -13.43 -12.94 30.02
CA ASP A 178 -12.39 -12.51 30.96
C ASP A 178 -12.24 -10.99 30.95
N LYS A 179 -11.27 -10.46 31.70
CA LYS A 179 -10.93 -9.04 31.69
C LYS A 179 -10.60 -8.57 30.28
N ILE A 180 -11.03 -7.35 29.98
CA ILE A 180 -10.59 -6.57 28.82
C ILE A 180 -9.99 -5.25 29.31
N GLU A 181 -9.18 -4.61 28.47
CA GLU A 181 -8.66 -3.27 28.73
C GLU A 181 -8.87 -2.41 27.48
N ILE A 182 -9.45 -1.23 27.63
CA ILE A 182 -9.69 -0.31 26.51
C ILE A 182 -8.83 0.95 26.65
N GLU A 183 -8.04 1.23 25.63
CA GLU A 183 -7.16 2.41 25.52
C GLU A 183 -7.53 3.25 24.29
N ILE A 184 -7.54 4.57 24.46
CA ILE A 184 -7.72 5.50 23.34
C ILE A 184 -6.35 5.78 22.73
N MET A 185 -6.19 5.45 21.45
CA MET A 185 -5.04 5.81 20.62
C MET A 185 -5.42 6.96 19.65
N PRO A 186 -4.44 7.67 19.05
CA PRO A 186 -4.68 8.81 18.16
C PRO A 186 -5.72 8.62 17.05
N ILE A 187 -5.78 7.43 16.43
CA ILE A 187 -6.75 7.13 15.34
C ILE A 187 -7.53 5.83 15.57
N ASN A 188 -7.35 5.21 16.73
CA ASN A 188 -7.90 3.90 17.04
C ASN A 188 -8.34 3.81 18.51
N MET A 189 -9.31 2.96 18.78
CA MET A 189 -9.59 2.42 20.09
C MET A 189 -8.96 1.03 20.18
N TYR A 190 -8.06 0.84 21.14
CA TYR A 190 -7.32 -0.38 21.34
C TYR A 190 -7.95 -1.21 22.44
N ILE A 191 -8.28 -2.48 22.15
CA ILE A 191 -8.89 -3.41 23.10
C ILE A 191 -7.93 -4.57 23.32
N LYS A 192 -7.49 -4.80 24.55
CA LYS A 192 -6.76 -6.01 24.93
C LYS A 192 -7.74 -7.07 25.40
N THR A 193 -7.66 -8.26 24.82
CA THR A 193 -8.47 -9.41 25.23
C THR A 193 -7.58 -10.47 25.87
N HIS A 194 -7.81 -10.75 27.15
CA HIS A 194 -7.04 -11.73 27.92
C HIS A 194 -7.53 -13.17 27.76
N ASN A 195 -8.63 -13.37 27.03
CA ASN A 195 -9.19 -14.68 26.71
C ASN A 195 -9.11 -15.00 25.20
N LEU A 196 -8.67 -16.21 24.87
CA LEU A 196 -8.52 -16.65 23.47
C LEU A 196 -9.87 -16.74 22.74
N GLY A 197 -10.91 -17.19 23.43
CA GLY A 197 -12.27 -17.30 22.90
C GLY A 197 -12.88 -15.94 22.60
N ASP A 198 -12.66 -14.95 23.47
CA ASP A 198 -13.07 -13.56 23.21
C ASP A 198 -12.38 -13.03 21.96
N TYR A 199 -11.06 -13.20 21.85
CA TYR A 199 -10.31 -12.77 20.67
C TYR A 199 -10.80 -13.46 19.38
N ALA A 200 -10.96 -14.79 19.43
CA ALA A 200 -11.43 -15.60 18.29
C ALA A 200 -12.83 -15.17 17.82
N ALA A 201 -13.74 -14.90 18.76
CA ALA A 201 -15.09 -14.44 18.43
C ALA A 201 -15.08 -13.04 17.82
N VAL A 202 -14.28 -12.12 18.37
CA VAL A 202 -14.15 -10.75 17.88
C VAL A 202 -13.57 -10.69 16.46
N MET A 203 -12.57 -11.53 16.16
CA MET A 203 -11.98 -11.62 14.82
C MET A 203 -12.83 -12.42 13.82
N GLY A 204 -13.93 -13.04 14.27
CA GLY A 204 -14.78 -13.90 13.44
C GLY A 204 -14.08 -15.17 12.94
N GLY A 205 -13.17 -15.73 13.75
CA GLY A 205 -12.30 -16.85 13.38
C GLY A 205 -12.36 -18.04 14.34
N SER A 206 -11.60 -19.09 14.04
CA SER A 206 -11.39 -20.22 14.95
C SER A 206 -10.33 -19.90 16.01
N GLU A 207 -10.36 -20.60 17.14
CA GLU A 207 -9.28 -20.52 18.14
C GLU A 207 -7.90 -20.87 17.56
N GLU A 208 -7.84 -21.77 16.58
CA GLU A 208 -6.60 -22.11 15.89
C GLU A 208 -6.00 -20.90 15.17
N ARG A 209 -6.84 -20.14 14.44
CA ARG A 209 -6.42 -18.89 13.81
C ARG A 209 -6.04 -17.83 14.83
N ALA A 210 -6.81 -17.72 15.91
CA ALA A 210 -6.54 -16.83 17.03
C ALA A 210 -5.18 -17.13 17.68
N ARG A 211 -4.73 -18.38 17.72
CA ARG A 211 -3.41 -18.75 18.26
C ARG A 211 -2.23 -18.27 17.44
N MET A 212 -2.44 -18.03 16.15
CA MET A 212 -1.40 -17.52 15.26
C MET A 212 -1.41 -15.99 15.18
N SER A 213 -2.53 -15.34 15.53
CA SER A 213 -2.71 -13.89 15.42
C SER A 213 -2.55 -13.19 16.77
N VAL A 214 -1.73 -12.14 16.80
CA VAL A 214 -1.46 -11.35 18.00
C VAL A 214 -2.23 -10.03 18.05
N GLY A 215 -2.74 -9.56 16.91
CA GLY A 215 -3.53 -8.34 16.80
C GLY A 215 -4.32 -8.30 15.50
N VAL A 216 -5.39 -7.50 15.48
CA VAL A 216 -6.20 -7.25 14.29
C VAL A 216 -6.88 -5.88 14.31
N ALA A 217 -6.79 -5.18 13.19
CA ALA A 217 -7.64 -4.01 12.89
C ALA A 217 -9.00 -4.44 12.33
N LEU A 218 -10.09 -4.08 13.02
CA LEU A 218 -11.44 -4.50 12.65
C LEU A 218 -12.06 -3.60 11.59
N ASN A 219 -12.20 -4.14 10.38
CA ASN A 219 -12.90 -3.49 9.27
C ASN A 219 -14.36 -3.96 9.16
N GLN A 220 -15.12 -3.86 10.26
CA GLN A 220 -16.53 -4.25 10.29
C GLN A 220 -17.44 -3.11 10.70
N LYS A 221 -18.73 -3.31 10.47
CA LYS A 221 -19.78 -2.40 10.95
C LYS A 221 -20.19 -2.83 12.34
N PHE A 222 -20.32 -1.87 13.24
CA PHE A 222 -20.83 -2.06 14.59
C PHE A 222 -22.22 -1.42 14.68
N PRO A 223 -23.32 -2.18 14.51
CA PRO A 223 -24.65 -1.59 14.36
C PRO A 223 -25.11 -0.78 15.57
N ARG A 224 -24.62 -1.11 16.78
CA ARG A 224 -24.96 -0.40 18.02
C ARG A 224 -24.00 0.75 18.35
N VAL A 225 -22.81 0.75 17.73
CA VAL A 225 -21.77 1.76 17.95
C VAL A 225 -21.22 2.21 16.60
N VAL A 226 -22.10 2.76 15.77
CA VAL A 226 -21.84 3.02 14.35
C VAL A 226 -20.63 3.93 14.13
N GLN A 227 -20.37 4.85 15.06
CA GLN A 227 -19.25 5.79 15.07
C GLN A 227 -17.89 5.08 15.05
N LEU A 228 -17.78 3.92 15.70
CA LEU A 228 -16.55 3.13 15.76
C LEU A 228 -16.38 2.16 14.57
N SER A 229 -17.30 2.18 13.60
CA SER A 229 -17.16 1.35 12.39
C SER A 229 -15.99 1.80 11.52
N GLY A 230 -15.40 0.87 10.78
CA GLY A 230 -14.39 1.17 9.75
C GLY A 230 -12.97 1.40 10.27
N ASN A 231 -12.30 0.32 10.70
CA ASN A 231 -10.89 0.29 11.15
C ASN A 231 -10.56 1.18 12.36
N LYS A 232 -11.56 1.69 13.09
CA LYS A 232 -11.31 2.45 14.32
C LYS A 232 -11.09 1.57 15.55
N VAL A 233 -11.42 0.28 15.50
CA VAL A 233 -11.21 -0.65 16.61
C VAL A 233 -10.05 -1.59 16.28
N LEU A 234 -9.06 -1.63 17.16
CA LEU A 234 -7.94 -2.56 17.13
C LEU A 234 -8.08 -3.52 18.32
N VAL A 235 -7.79 -4.79 18.11
CA VAL A 235 -7.89 -5.80 19.17
C VAL A 235 -6.59 -6.57 19.27
N GLU A 236 -6.05 -6.69 20.47
CA GLU A 236 -4.84 -7.45 20.80
C GLU A 236 -5.20 -8.76 21.51
N ASN A 237 -4.59 -9.84 21.06
CA ASN A 237 -4.61 -11.11 21.77
C ASN A 237 -3.50 -11.17 22.83
N THR A 238 -3.86 -10.95 24.09
CA THR A 238 -2.92 -11.10 25.23
C THR A 238 -3.00 -12.48 25.89
N SER A 239 -3.95 -13.33 25.49
CA SER A 239 -4.24 -14.60 26.18
C SER A 239 -3.14 -15.66 26.08
N LEU A 240 -2.20 -15.52 25.14
CA LEU A 240 -1.15 -16.50 24.86
C LEU A 240 0.24 -16.07 25.35
N ARG A 241 0.33 -14.93 26.05
CA ARG A 241 1.62 -14.32 26.39
C ARG A 241 2.05 -14.68 27.81
N PRO A 242 3.21 -15.34 28.01
CA PRO A 242 3.97 -15.18 29.23
C PRO A 242 4.41 -13.72 29.30
N SER A 243 4.26 -13.09 30.46
CA SER A 243 4.28 -11.63 30.69
C SER A 243 5.47 -10.81 30.17
N HIS A 244 6.50 -11.36 29.50
CA HIS A 244 7.79 -10.68 29.32
C HIS A 244 8.49 -10.74 27.94
N THR A 245 7.96 -11.39 26.89
CA THR A 245 8.74 -11.55 25.63
C THR A 245 8.23 -10.80 24.39
N TYR A 246 7.01 -10.27 24.41
CA TYR A 246 6.50 -9.37 23.37
C TYR A 246 5.85 -8.17 24.06
N SER A 247 6.58 -7.07 24.22
CA SER A 247 6.06 -5.88 24.89
C SER A 247 4.95 -5.22 24.05
N GLU A 248 4.04 -4.54 24.75
CA GLU A 248 3.01 -3.65 24.18
C GLU A 248 3.58 -2.66 23.14
N GLU A 249 4.88 -2.38 23.24
CA GLU A 249 5.66 -1.51 22.36
C GLU A 249 5.77 -2.03 20.92
N THR A 250 5.41 -3.28 20.65
CA THR A 250 5.63 -3.91 19.34
C THR A 250 4.39 -4.10 18.48
N ILE A 251 3.21 -4.39 19.06
CA ILE A 251 1.97 -4.55 18.29
C ILE A 251 1.31 -3.22 17.98
N LYS A 252 1.24 -2.31 18.96
CA LYS A 252 0.55 -1.03 18.78
C LYS A 252 1.08 -0.26 17.56
N PRO A 253 2.42 -0.12 17.35
CA PRO A 253 2.93 0.54 16.16
C PRO A 253 2.58 -0.20 14.86
N HIS A 254 2.56 -1.55 14.88
CA HIS A 254 2.20 -2.37 13.73
C HIS A 254 0.74 -2.11 13.30
N GLU A 255 -0.21 -2.20 14.23
CA GLU A 255 -1.63 -2.01 13.92
C GLU A 255 -1.99 -0.53 13.62
N GLU A 256 -1.31 0.41 14.30
CA GLU A 256 -1.41 1.83 13.99
C GLU A 256 -0.98 2.10 12.54
N GLU A 257 0.06 1.42 12.04
CA GLU A 257 0.50 1.58 10.65
C GLU A 257 -0.55 1.20 9.62
N HIS A 258 -1.28 0.10 9.85
CA HIS A 258 -2.41 -0.28 9.01
C HIS A 258 -3.50 0.79 9.00
N SER A 259 -3.72 1.44 10.15
CA SER A 259 -4.72 2.51 10.29
C SER A 259 -4.29 3.81 9.61
N ILE A 260 -3.01 4.19 9.72
CA ILE A 260 -2.44 5.34 8.98
C ILE A 260 -2.60 5.12 7.47
N HIS A 261 -2.24 3.95 6.96
CA HIS A 261 -2.37 3.63 5.55
C HIS A 261 -3.82 3.67 5.03
N LYS A 262 -4.80 3.33 5.87
CA LYS A 262 -6.21 3.30 5.48
C LYS A 262 -6.89 4.67 5.61
N ASN A 263 -6.62 5.38 6.70
CA ASN A 263 -7.37 6.57 7.10
C ASN A 263 -6.66 7.87 6.68
N ILE A 264 -5.33 7.88 6.63
CA ILE A 264 -4.54 9.08 6.32
C ILE A 264 -4.10 9.07 4.85
N TYR A 265 -3.72 7.91 4.30
CA TYR A 265 -3.21 7.79 2.91
C TYR A 265 -3.99 6.77 2.05
N PRO A 266 -5.31 6.96 1.84
CA PRO A 266 -6.17 5.93 1.26
C PRO A 266 -5.76 5.46 -0.15
N ARG A 267 -5.92 4.16 -0.37
CA ARG A 267 -5.60 3.42 -1.61
C ARG A 267 -6.14 4.05 -2.90
N SER A 268 -7.28 4.72 -2.86
CA SER A 268 -7.93 5.35 -4.03
C SER A 268 -7.14 6.54 -4.58
N VAL A 269 -6.31 7.18 -3.76
CA VAL A 269 -5.44 8.29 -4.17
C VAL A 269 -4.29 7.77 -5.05
N PHE A 270 -3.90 6.49 -4.92
CA PHE A 270 -2.69 5.94 -5.55
C PHE A 270 -2.91 4.74 -6.47
N VAL A 271 -4.07 4.08 -6.43
CA VAL A 271 -4.40 2.92 -7.27
C VAL A 271 -5.79 3.08 -7.89
N LYS A 272 -5.84 3.53 -9.14
CA LYS A 272 -7.06 3.43 -9.98
C LYS A 272 -7.29 1.96 -10.35
N SER A 273 -7.98 1.20 -9.52
CA SER A 273 -8.44 -0.15 -9.89
C SER A 273 -9.82 -0.07 -10.54
N GLU A 274 -9.87 0.11 -11.86
CA GLU A 274 -11.12 -0.15 -12.59
C GLU A 274 -11.28 -1.66 -12.81
N ARG A 275 -12.51 -2.17 -12.62
CA ARG A 275 -12.90 -3.57 -12.90
C ARG A 275 -12.94 -3.81 -14.42
N ASN A 276 -11.79 -3.80 -15.07
CA ASN A 276 -11.71 -3.87 -16.53
C ASN A 276 -11.70 -5.31 -17.08
N TRP A 277 -11.51 -6.34 -16.25
CA TRP A 277 -11.35 -7.72 -16.74
C TRP A 277 -12.63 -8.36 -17.30
N LEU A 278 -13.81 -7.83 -16.94
CA LEU A 278 -15.09 -8.20 -17.56
C LEU A 278 -15.51 -7.23 -18.68
N LYS A 279 -14.80 -6.10 -18.88
CA LYS A 279 -15.12 -5.15 -19.94
C LYS A 279 -14.89 -5.83 -21.29
N GLY A 280 -15.94 -5.87 -22.12
CA GLY A 280 -15.90 -6.49 -23.44
C GLY A 280 -16.52 -7.89 -23.51
N LEU A 281 -16.97 -8.45 -22.39
CA LEU A 281 -17.81 -9.65 -22.40
C LEU A 281 -19.29 -9.24 -22.50
N MET A 282 -19.97 -9.68 -23.57
CA MET A 282 -21.41 -9.44 -23.69
C MET A 282 -22.21 -10.49 -22.92
N ILE A 283 -23.34 -10.07 -22.33
CA ILE A 283 -24.25 -10.98 -21.62
C ILE A 283 -24.70 -12.08 -22.59
N GLY A 284 -24.57 -13.34 -22.20
CA GLY A 284 -25.01 -14.49 -23.00
C GLY A 284 -24.08 -14.89 -24.14
N GLN A 285 -22.87 -14.31 -24.22
CA GLN A 285 -21.86 -14.71 -25.20
C GLN A 285 -21.30 -16.11 -24.90
N GLU A 286 -21.00 -16.87 -25.95
CA GLU A 286 -20.19 -18.08 -25.86
C GLU A 286 -18.72 -17.71 -26.07
N ILE A 287 -17.85 -18.12 -25.15
CA ILE A 287 -16.41 -17.85 -25.23
C ILE A 287 -15.61 -19.14 -25.33
N GLY A 288 -14.69 -19.18 -26.29
CA GLY A 288 -13.75 -20.29 -26.46
C GLY A 288 -12.54 -20.21 -25.50
N PRO A 289 -11.65 -21.23 -25.53
CA PRO A 289 -10.59 -21.41 -24.54
C PRO A 289 -9.58 -20.25 -24.50
N VAL A 290 -9.23 -19.65 -25.63
CA VAL A 290 -8.27 -18.54 -25.70
C VAL A 290 -8.77 -17.30 -24.94
N LEU A 291 -10.05 -16.97 -25.11
CA LEU A 291 -10.66 -15.83 -24.42
C LEU A 291 -10.88 -16.17 -22.94
N PHE A 292 -11.26 -17.40 -22.62
CA PHE A 292 -11.39 -17.85 -21.24
C PHE A 292 -10.06 -17.75 -20.47
N ASP A 293 -8.95 -18.23 -21.04
CA ASP A 293 -7.61 -18.09 -20.47
C ASP A 293 -7.23 -16.63 -20.25
N LYS A 294 -7.60 -15.74 -21.18
CA LYS A 294 -7.40 -14.30 -21.00
C LYS A 294 -8.20 -13.77 -19.81
N VAL A 295 -9.48 -14.11 -19.68
CA VAL A 295 -10.35 -13.71 -18.57
C VAL A 295 -9.80 -14.19 -17.22
N ILE A 296 -9.36 -15.44 -17.13
CA ILE A 296 -8.69 -15.98 -15.94
C ILE A 296 -7.45 -15.15 -15.63
N ARG A 297 -6.53 -15.00 -16.58
CA ARG A 297 -5.28 -14.24 -16.38
C ARG A 297 -5.52 -12.79 -15.97
N ASP A 298 -6.48 -12.11 -16.60
CA ASP A 298 -6.80 -10.71 -16.32
C ASP A 298 -7.42 -10.57 -14.93
N SER A 299 -8.32 -11.47 -14.52
CA SER A 299 -8.89 -11.47 -13.18
C SER A 299 -7.82 -11.68 -12.10
N ILE A 300 -6.92 -12.67 -12.29
CA ILE A 300 -5.85 -12.96 -11.34
C ILE A 300 -4.85 -11.80 -11.29
N THR A 301 -4.41 -11.29 -12.45
CA THR A 301 -3.39 -10.24 -12.51
C THR A 301 -3.90 -8.92 -11.97
N THR A 302 -5.11 -8.52 -12.38
CA THR A 302 -5.65 -7.19 -12.06
C THR A 302 -6.14 -7.14 -10.62
N ILE A 303 -6.73 -8.23 -10.11
CA ILE A 303 -7.40 -8.24 -8.81
C ILE A 303 -6.55 -8.97 -7.77
N LEU A 304 -6.32 -10.27 -7.94
CA LEU A 304 -5.74 -11.11 -6.89
C LEU A 304 -4.27 -10.76 -6.63
N LEU A 305 -3.44 -10.69 -7.67
CA LEU A 305 -2.03 -10.34 -7.54
C LEU A 305 -1.88 -8.92 -6.96
N THR A 306 -2.70 -7.97 -7.41
CA THR A 306 -2.73 -6.61 -6.84
C THR A 306 -3.17 -6.62 -5.37
N ARG A 307 -4.14 -7.46 -4.99
CA ARG A 307 -4.60 -7.64 -3.59
C ARG A 307 -3.49 -8.23 -2.72
N TRP A 308 -2.84 -9.30 -3.16
CA TRP A 308 -1.74 -9.95 -2.44
C TRP A 308 -0.55 -9.02 -2.26
N LEU A 309 -0.13 -8.34 -3.32
CA LEU A 309 0.96 -7.37 -3.28
C LEU A 309 0.64 -6.17 -2.38
N TYR A 310 -0.62 -5.71 -2.39
CA TYR A 310 -1.07 -4.67 -1.47
C TYR A 310 -1.06 -5.13 -0.01
N GLY A 311 -1.57 -6.33 0.27
CA GLY A 311 -1.50 -6.93 1.61
C GLY A 311 -0.05 -7.07 2.09
N ALA A 312 0.83 -7.63 1.26
CA ALA A 312 2.25 -7.75 1.58
C ALA A 312 2.89 -6.38 1.86
N LYS A 313 2.53 -5.35 1.09
CA LYS A 313 3.02 -3.99 1.30
C LYS A 313 2.67 -3.46 2.69
N THR A 314 1.40 -3.56 3.08
CA THR A 314 0.94 -3.03 4.37
C THR A 314 1.61 -3.77 5.52
N GLU A 315 1.75 -5.09 5.43
CA GLU A 315 2.45 -5.90 6.42
C GLU A 315 3.94 -5.56 6.51
N ILE A 316 4.64 -5.42 5.37
CA ILE A 316 6.06 -5.06 5.37
C ILE A 316 6.27 -3.73 6.09
N LEU A 317 5.47 -2.71 5.75
CA LEU A 317 5.59 -1.39 6.37
C LEU A 317 5.25 -1.43 7.86
N ALA A 318 4.21 -2.17 8.26
CA ALA A 318 3.83 -2.35 9.66
C ALA A 318 4.93 -3.05 10.49
N TYR A 319 5.51 -4.14 9.99
CA TYR A 319 6.62 -4.82 10.65
C TYR A 319 7.92 -4.01 10.65
N MET A 320 8.18 -3.22 9.60
CA MET A 320 9.30 -2.28 9.60
C MET A 320 9.13 -1.22 10.69
N LYS A 321 7.91 -0.71 10.90
CA LYS A 321 7.62 0.24 11.99
C LYS A 321 7.86 -0.35 13.37
N GLN A 322 7.55 -1.63 13.53
CA GLN A 322 7.82 -2.41 14.74
C GLN A 322 9.32 -2.67 14.97
N GLY A 323 10.19 -2.35 14.00
CA GLY A 323 11.63 -2.60 14.08
C GLY A 323 12.02 -4.05 13.79
N LYS A 324 11.14 -4.83 13.16
CA LYS A 324 11.45 -6.22 12.80
C LYS A 324 12.46 -6.27 11.66
N GLU A 325 13.43 -7.18 11.76
CA GLU A 325 14.41 -7.40 10.71
C GLU A 325 13.78 -7.93 9.42
N ILE A 326 14.29 -7.49 8.27
CA ILE A 326 13.75 -7.80 6.94
C ILE A 326 13.63 -9.30 6.68
N ASP A 327 14.60 -10.10 7.14
CA ASP A 327 14.53 -11.56 7.02
C ASP A 327 13.42 -12.17 7.88
N GLY A 328 13.20 -11.63 9.08
CA GLY A 328 12.08 -12.01 9.93
C GLY A 328 10.73 -11.68 9.30
N ILE A 329 10.61 -10.52 8.62
CA ILE A 329 9.39 -10.15 7.88
C ILE A 329 9.17 -11.10 6.70
N LYS A 330 10.23 -11.39 5.95
CA LYS A 330 10.17 -12.31 4.81
C LYS A 330 9.65 -13.68 5.22
N ASN A 331 10.18 -14.23 6.31
CA ASN A 331 9.77 -15.54 6.81
C ASN A 331 8.29 -15.54 7.18
N LEU A 332 7.79 -14.51 7.88
CA LEU A 332 6.37 -14.39 8.19
C LEU A 332 5.47 -14.39 6.95
N LEU A 333 5.87 -13.65 5.90
CA LEU A 333 5.05 -13.51 4.68
C LEU A 333 5.16 -14.70 3.71
N THR A 334 6.05 -15.65 3.98
CA THR A 334 6.32 -16.79 3.08
C THR A 334 6.15 -18.16 3.74
N GLU A 335 6.03 -18.23 5.07
CA GLU A 335 5.76 -19.46 5.81
C GLU A 335 4.44 -20.11 5.39
N SER A 336 4.47 -21.43 5.23
CA SER A 336 3.29 -22.24 4.86
C SER A 336 3.26 -23.53 5.70
N PRO A 337 2.13 -23.83 6.38
CA PRO A 337 0.96 -22.96 6.56
C PRO A 337 1.30 -21.73 7.42
N GLY A 338 0.76 -20.56 7.08
CA GLY A 338 1.06 -19.31 7.76
C GLY A 338 -0.02 -18.25 7.60
N LEU A 339 -0.07 -17.27 8.50
CA LEU A 339 -1.10 -16.21 8.55
C LEU A 339 -1.29 -15.45 7.23
N TYR A 340 -0.23 -15.37 6.42
CA TYR A 340 -0.17 -14.58 5.19
C TYR A 340 -0.12 -15.43 3.92
N SER A 341 -0.47 -16.72 4.02
CA SER A 341 -0.67 -17.58 2.86
C SER A 341 -1.98 -17.18 2.15
N TYR A 342 -1.92 -16.10 1.36
CA TYR A 342 -3.10 -15.59 0.65
C TYR A 342 -3.70 -16.56 -0.38
N ILE A 343 -3.00 -17.65 -0.69
CA ILE A 343 -3.49 -18.76 -1.52
C ILE A 343 -4.37 -19.73 -0.74
N ASP A 344 -4.33 -19.74 0.59
CA ASP A 344 -5.15 -20.65 1.41
C ASP A 344 -6.65 -20.31 1.31
N GLU A 345 -6.99 -19.10 0.83
CA GLU A 345 -8.36 -18.67 0.49
C GLU A 345 -8.80 -19.12 -0.93
N LYS A 346 -8.12 -20.11 -1.53
CA LYS A 346 -8.35 -20.57 -2.91
C LYS A 346 -9.81 -20.90 -3.21
N GLU A 347 -10.51 -21.59 -2.31
CA GLU A 347 -11.92 -21.94 -2.53
C GLU A 347 -12.81 -20.68 -2.59
N THR A 348 -12.55 -19.70 -1.72
CA THR A 348 -13.24 -18.41 -1.71
C THR A 348 -13.02 -17.66 -3.02
N ASP A 349 -11.79 -17.61 -3.51
CA ASP A 349 -11.45 -16.94 -4.78
C ASP A 349 -12.05 -17.66 -6.00
N GLN A 350 -12.03 -19.00 -6.01
CA GLN A 350 -12.69 -19.81 -7.04
C GLN A 350 -14.20 -19.54 -7.08
N ASN A 351 -14.86 -19.55 -5.92
CA ASN A 351 -16.29 -19.27 -5.81
C ASN A 351 -16.61 -17.83 -6.20
N TRP A 352 -15.79 -16.86 -5.80
CA TRP A 352 -15.92 -15.47 -6.22
C TRP A 352 -15.83 -15.33 -7.75
N PHE A 353 -14.83 -15.95 -8.38
CA PHE A 353 -14.64 -15.88 -9.82
C PHE A 353 -15.83 -16.50 -10.56
N LEU A 354 -16.23 -17.71 -10.17
CA LEU A 354 -17.38 -18.42 -10.74
C LEU A 354 -18.67 -17.59 -10.60
N ASN A 355 -18.95 -17.04 -9.41
CA ASN A 355 -20.14 -16.22 -9.18
C ASN A 355 -20.20 -14.99 -10.10
N ASN A 356 -19.04 -14.36 -10.39
CA ASN A 356 -18.99 -13.25 -11.33
C ASN A 356 -19.27 -13.71 -12.77
N LEU A 357 -18.73 -14.85 -13.20
CA LEU A 357 -19.03 -15.42 -14.51
C LEU A 357 -20.50 -15.81 -14.65
N THR A 358 -21.08 -16.49 -13.66
CA THR A 358 -22.50 -16.91 -13.70
C THR A 358 -23.43 -15.70 -13.83
N ARG A 359 -23.13 -14.58 -13.16
CA ARG A 359 -23.90 -13.33 -13.29
C ARG A 359 -23.92 -12.76 -14.71
N THR A 360 -22.87 -13.01 -15.49
CA THR A 360 -22.79 -12.59 -16.90
C THR A 360 -23.50 -13.55 -17.87
N ARG A 361 -23.95 -14.72 -17.40
CA ARG A 361 -24.57 -15.79 -18.20
C ARG A 361 -23.72 -16.25 -19.40
N ILE A 362 -22.41 -16.09 -19.30
CA ILE A 362 -21.47 -16.52 -20.33
C ILE A 362 -21.39 -18.05 -20.32
N LYS A 363 -21.39 -18.65 -21.51
CA LYS A 363 -21.07 -20.08 -21.67
C LYS A 363 -19.61 -20.19 -22.11
N ILE A 364 -18.88 -21.09 -21.47
CA ILE A 364 -17.46 -21.28 -21.72
C ILE A 364 -17.28 -22.63 -22.39
N GLN A 365 -16.61 -22.65 -23.54
CA GLN A 365 -16.41 -23.87 -24.31
C GLN A 365 -14.94 -24.29 -24.32
N ASP A 366 -14.71 -25.60 -24.32
CA ASP A 366 -13.40 -26.19 -24.58
C ASP A 366 -13.02 -26.09 -26.08
N SER A 367 -11.86 -26.63 -26.45
CA SER A 367 -11.41 -26.68 -27.85
C SER A 367 -12.28 -27.56 -28.76
N ALA A 368 -13.10 -28.45 -28.20
CA ALA A 368 -14.01 -29.32 -28.92
C ALA A 368 -15.44 -28.75 -29.02
N GLY A 369 -15.70 -27.57 -28.43
CA GLY A 369 -17.01 -26.93 -28.41
C GLY A 369 -17.94 -27.41 -27.29
N HIS A 370 -17.46 -28.21 -26.34
CA HIS A 370 -18.26 -28.62 -25.18
C HIS A 370 -18.30 -27.52 -24.14
N ASN A 371 -19.49 -27.27 -23.58
CA ASN A 371 -19.62 -26.31 -22.48
C ASN A 371 -18.97 -26.87 -21.21
N LEU A 372 -18.02 -26.11 -20.66
CA LEU A 372 -17.39 -26.42 -19.39
C LEU A 372 -18.39 -26.36 -18.24
N THR A 373 -18.30 -27.33 -17.35
CA THR A 373 -18.99 -27.36 -16.06
C THR A 373 -18.36 -26.36 -15.09
N ASN A 374 -19.11 -26.02 -14.02
CA ASN A 374 -18.61 -25.14 -12.96
C ASN A 374 -17.34 -25.70 -12.29
N GLU A 375 -17.24 -27.02 -12.15
CA GLU A 375 -16.07 -27.66 -11.53
C GLU A 375 -14.85 -27.63 -12.46
N GLU A 376 -15.04 -27.77 -13.77
CA GLU A 376 -13.95 -27.58 -14.75
C GLU A 376 -13.46 -26.12 -14.78
N ILE A 377 -14.38 -25.15 -14.70
CA ILE A 377 -14.03 -23.72 -14.60
C ILE A 377 -13.24 -23.44 -13.32
N LYS A 378 -13.71 -23.95 -12.17
CA LYS A 378 -13.01 -23.83 -10.89
C LYS A 378 -11.63 -24.48 -10.92
N SER A 379 -11.50 -25.64 -11.56
CA SER A 379 -10.24 -26.36 -11.69
C SER A 379 -9.24 -25.58 -12.54
N ALA A 380 -9.65 -25.10 -13.73
CA ALA A 380 -8.82 -24.24 -14.58
C ALA A 380 -8.38 -22.96 -13.85
N TYR A 381 -9.29 -22.35 -13.08
CA TYR A 381 -8.98 -21.19 -12.25
C TYR A 381 -7.97 -21.51 -11.14
N ALA A 382 -8.15 -22.64 -10.47
CA ALA A 382 -7.26 -23.14 -9.42
C ALA A 382 -5.82 -23.33 -9.91
N ASP A 383 -5.66 -23.92 -11.09
CA ASP A 383 -4.34 -24.14 -11.68
C ASP A 383 -3.67 -22.83 -12.07
N ALA A 384 -4.44 -21.89 -12.64
CA ALA A 384 -3.95 -20.56 -12.95
C ALA A 384 -3.57 -19.77 -11.67
N LEU A 385 -4.34 -19.93 -10.59
CA LEU A 385 -4.08 -19.32 -9.29
C LEU A 385 -2.77 -19.83 -8.68
N ASN A 386 -2.60 -21.16 -8.63
CA ASN A 386 -1.37 -21.81 -8.18
C ASN A 386 -0.17 -21.32 -9.00
N ASN A 387 -0.30 -21.25 -10.33
CA ASN A 387 0.75 -20.73 -11.21
C ASN A 387 1.08 -19.27 -10.90
N ALA A 388 0.08 -18.41 -10.68
CA ALA A 388 0.33 -17.00 -10.35
C ALA A 388 1.01 -16.83 -9.00
N TRP A 389 0.65 -17.63 -7.99
CA TRP A 389 1.30 -17.63 -6.69
C TRP A 389 2.79 -17.97 -6.81
N HIS A 390 3.12 -19.15 -7.34
CA HIS A 390 4.50 -19.65 -7.37
C HIS A 390 5.38 -18.97 -8.42
N LYS A 391 4.84 -18.61 -9.60
CA LYS A 391 5.64 -18.08 -10.71
C LYS A 391 5.66 -16.55 -10.78
N ARG A 392 4.77 -15.86 -10.06
CA ARG A 392 4.67 -14.38 -10.13
C ARG A 392 4.75 -13.72 -8.77
N TYR A 393 3.92 -14.11 -7.82
CA TYR A 393 3.86 -13.47 -6.50
C TYR A 393 5.13 -13.73 -5.69
N LEU A 394 5.47 -15.00 -5.39
CA LEU A 394 6.65 -15.32 -4.57
C LEU A 394 7.97 -14.78 -5.17
N PRO A 395 8.25 -14.91 -6.47
CA PRO A 395 9.46 -14.33 -7.07
C PRO A 395 9.48 -12.80 -7.03
N MET A 396 8.32 -12.14 -7.11
CA MET A 396 8.24 -10.68 -6.97
C MET A 396 8.53 -10.26 -5.54
N LEU A 397 7.95 -10.98 -4.56
CA LEU A 397 8.19 -10.75 -3.14
C LEU A 397 9.66 -10.92 -2.77
N GLU A 398 10.33 -11.93 -3.32
CA GLU A 398 11.78 -12.12 -3.15
C GLU A 398 12.59 -10.91 -3.65
N LYS A 399 12.28 -10.43 -4.86
CA LYS A 399 12.92 -9.24 -5.44
C LYS A 399 12.69 -8.00 -4.59
N ILE A 400 11.49 -7.86 -4.02
CA ILE A 400 11.14 -6.78 -3.11
C ILE A 400 12.00 -6.85 -1.85
N PHE A 401 12.12 -8.01 -1.20
CA PHE A 401 12.94 -8.15 -0.01
C PHE A 401 14.43 -7.91 -0.27
N GLN A 402 14.96 -8.42 -1.38
CA GLN A 402 16.34 -8.11 -1.77
C GLN A 402 16.55 -6.61 -1.98
N CYS A 403 15.60 -5.93 -2.63
CA CYS A 403 15.61 -4.49 -2.80
C CYS A 403 15.61 -3.75 -1.46
N LEU A 404 14.76 -4.15 -0.50
CA LEU A 404 14.71 -3.54 0.83
C LEU A 404 16.03 -3.68 1.57
N LYS A 405 16.63 -4.88 1.57
CA LYS A 405 17.95 -5.10 2.19
C LYS A 405 19.02 -4.18 1.62
N THR A 406 19.13 -4.12 0.30
CA THR A 406 20.10 -3.25 -0.39
C THR A 406 19.85 -1.78 -0.16
N MET A 407 18.57 -1.38 -0.03
CA MET A 407 18.23 0.02 0.24
C MET A 407 18.57 0.38 1.68
N LEU A 408 18.11 -0.39 2.66
CA LEU A 408 18.33 -0.11 4.09
C LEU A 408 19.80 -0.19 4.48
N SER A 409 20.61 -1.05 3.84
CA SER A 409 22.06 -1.12 4.11
C SER A 409 22.82 0.16 3.73
N LYS A 410 22.20 1.08 2.97
CA LYS A 410 22.81 2.36 2.55
C LYS A 410 22.47 3.53 3.48
N TYR A 411 21.53 3.35 4.39
CA TYR A 411 21.02 4.42 5.25
C TYR A 411 21.14 4.02 6.72
N SER A 412 21.34 5.02 7.57
CA SER A 412 21.33 4.84 9.01
C SER A 412 19.90 4.60 9.53
N PRO A 413 19.72 3.89 10.67
CA PRO A 413 18.39 3.55 11.20
C PRO A 413 17.46 4.75 11.47
N ASP A 414 18.02 5.93 11.76
CA ASP A 414 17.24 7.17 11.93
C ASP A 414 16.49 7.61 10.66
N LYS A 415 16.90 7.11 9.49
CA LYS A 415 16.27 7.39 8.19
C LYS A 415 15.20 6.39 7.77
N TYR A 416 14.98 5.35 8.57
CA TYR A 416 14.01 4.30 8.23
C TYR A 416 12.57 4.82 8.15
N PRO A 417 12.10 5.75 9.02
CA PRO A 417 10.76 6.34 8.88
C PRO A 417 10.54 7.02 7.53
N GLU A 418 11.49 7.84 7.06
CA GLU A 418 11.42 8.52 5.77
C GLU A 418 11.44 7.51 4.62
N ILE A 419 12.27 6.46 4.72
CA ILE A 419 12.32 5.38 3.72
C ILE A 419 10.99 4.63 3.66
N MET A 420 10.38 4.31 4.81
CA MET A 420 9.07 3.67 4.86
C MET A 420 8.00 4.54 4.18
N ARG A 421 8.03 5.86 4.39
CA ARG A 421 7.09 6.78 3.74
C ARG A 421 7.34 6.93 2.25
N LEU A 422 8.59 6.91 1.79
CA LEU A 422 8.92 6.81 0.37
C LEU A 422 8.35 5.53 -0.27
N LEU A 423 8.48 4.39 0.41
CA LEU A 423 7.93 3.10 -0.04
C LEU A 423 6.39 3.10 -0.02
N ALA A 424 5.78 3.77 0.98
CA ALA A 424 4.34 3.92 1.10
C ALA A 424 3.71 4.67 -0.10
N GLN A 425 4.45 5.57 -0.74
CA GLN A 425 3.98 6.33 -1.90
C GLN A 425 3.90 5.52 -3.21
N GLU A 426 4.57 4.36 -3.29
CA GLU A 426 4.64 3.58 -4.53
C GLU A 426 4.01 2.19 -4.38
N PRO A 427 3.37 1.64 -5.43
CA PRO A 427 3.06 0.22 -5.51
C PRO A 427 4.31 -0.63 -5.23
N ILE A 428 4.15 -1.72 -4.48
CA ILE A 428 5.28 -2.54 -4.01
C ILE A 428 6.12 -3.12 -5.16
N ASN A 429 5.49 -3.41 -6.30
CA ASN A 429 6.17 -3.90 -7.51
C ASN A 429 7.05 -2.83 -8.19
N ARG A 430 6.95 -1.56 -7.79
CA ARG A 430 7.79 -0.45 -8.26
C ARG A 430 8.93 -0.12 -7.30
N TRP A 431 8.99 -0.73 -6.11
CA TRP A 431 10.07 -0.49 -5.15
C TRP A 431 11.47 -0.75 -5.71
N PRO A 432 11.72 -1.78 -6.53
CA PRO A 432 13.04 -1.95 -7.18
C PRO A 432 13.45 -0.75 -8.05
N ARG A 433 12.48 -0.12 -8.73
CA ARG A 433 12.74 1.10 -9.51
C ARG A 433 12.99 2.28 -8.59
N LEU A 434 12.22 2.41 -7.51
CA LEU A 434 12.42 3.46 -6.52
C LEU A 434 13.82 3.37 -5.90
N ALA A 435 14.28 2.18 -5.52
CA ALA A 435 15.62 1.99 -4.97
C ALA A 435 16.73 2.39 -5.94
N LYS A 436 16.57 2.16 -7.25
CA LYS A 436 17.50 2.65 -8.29
C LYS A 436 17.52 4.17 -8.42
N ILE A 437 16.38 4.83 -8.24
CA ILE A 437 16.30 6.30 -8.27
C ILE A 437 16.94 6.89 -6.99
N LEU A 438 16.83 6.18 -5.87
CA LEU A 438 17.35 6.63 -4.58
C LEU A 438 18.85 6.35 -4.41
N SER A 439 19.38 5.26 -4.97
CA SER A 439 20.83 5.06 -5.16
C SER A 439 21.46 6.18 -5.98
#